data_AF-A0A0L0F825-F1
#
_entry.id   AF-A0A0L0F825-F1
#
_cell.length_a   1.000
_cell.length_b   1.000
_cell.length_c   1.000
_cell.angle_alpha   90.00
_cell.angle_beta   90.00
_cell.angle_gamma   90.00
#
_symmetry.space_group_name_H-M   'P 1'
#
loop_
_entity.id
_entity.type
_entity.pdbx_description
1 polymer ?
#
loop_
_entity_poly.entity_id
_entity_poly.type
_entity_poly.pdbx_seq_one_letter_code
_entity_poly.pdbx_strand_id
1 'polypeptide(L)'
;MYLPVFVCLFMHMCRYSFDEVNKMLTKNSGLKGICGKGDFRDVAEGHEQGDEQSSLAFKMYGYRLHKYIGAYMAVLGGEVDAIVFTAGVGENSAALRHNVCNSLRPMGVSLDSFKNKQRGIVDISADDSRYATSRQCGTPLSCVCTK
;
A
#
# COMPACT_ATOMS: atom_id res chain seq x y z
N MET A 1 2.15 5.38 15.83
CA MET A 1 2.22 6.08 17.12
C MET A 1 3.63 6.14 17.72
N TYR A 2 4.56 5.24 17.38
CA TYR A 2 5.91 5.21 17.98
C TYR A 2 6.98 6.11 17.35
N LEU A 3 6.72 6.74 16.20
CA LEU A 3 7.73 7.53 15.49
C LEU A 3 8.36 8.66 16.35
N PRO A 4 7.58 9.42 17.17
CA PRO A 4 8.16 10.44 18.04
C PRO A 4 9.15 9.86 19.06
N VAL A 5 8.84 8.67 19.60
CA VAL A 5 9.70 7.99 20.59
C VAL A 5 11.01 7.54 19.93
N PHE A 6 10.94 6.99 18.72
CA PHE A 6 12.15 6.60 17.99
C PHE A 6 13.05 7.79 17.68
N VAL A 7 12.50 8.93 17.28
CA VAL A 7 13.28 10.17 17.06
C VAL A 7 14.03 10.56 18.33
N CYS A 8 13.34 10.61 19.48
CA CYS A 8 13.98 10.90 20.77
C CYS A 8 15.07 9.88 21.13
N LEU A 9 14.82 8.59 20.88
CA LEU A 9 15.78 7.52 21.15
C LEU A 9 17.06 7.69 20.34
N PHE A 10 16.95 7.92 19.02
CA PHE A 10 18.13 8.12 18.17
C PHE A 10 18.93 9.35 18.58
N MET A 11 18.26 10.44 18.94
CA MET A 11 18.94 11.66 19.39
C MET A 11 19.64 11.46 20.75
N HIS A 12 18.98 10.79 21.70
CA HIS A 12 19.50 10.68 23.07
C HIS A 12 20.49 9.52 23.25
N MET A 13 20.13 8.33 22.77
CA MET A 13 20.91 7.11 22.95
C MET A 13 21.98 6.95 21.89
N CYS A 14 21.64 7.22 20.62
CA CYS A 14 22.60 7.10 19.51
C CYS A 14 23.35 8.40 19.21
N ARG A 15 23.03 9.49 19.91
CA ARG A 15 23.69 10.82 19.79
C ARG A 15 23.60 11.42 18.40
N TYR A 16 22.56 11.08 17.64
CA TYR A 16 22.34 11.68 16.33
C TYR A 16 21.85 13.12 16.48
N SER A 17 22.38 14.01 15.65
CA SER A 17 21.81 15.34 15.44
C SER A 17 20.42 15.25 14.80
N PHE A 18 19.66 16.35 14.90
CA PHE A 18 18.36 16.44 14.25
C PHE A 18 18.46 16.20 12.73
N ASP A 19 19.49 16.76 12.08
CA ASP A 19 19.69 16.61 10.64
C ASP A 19 20.01 15.18 10.23
N GLU A 20 20.77 14.44 11.04
CA GLU A 20 21.05 13.02 10.82
C GLU A 20 19.79 12.17 10.93
N VAL A 21 18.96 12.40 11.96
CA VAL A 21 17.68 11.71 12.10
C VAL A 21 16.74 12.06 10.94
N ASN A 22 16.65 13.32 10.56
CA ASN A 22 15.83 13.76 9.44
C ASN A 22 16.28 13.10 8.13
N LYS A 23 17.59 13.08 7.84
CA LYS A 23 18.15 12.41 6.67
C LYS A 23 17.88 10.91 6.70
N MET A 24 18.03 10.26 7.87
CA MET A 24 17.73 8.84 8.03
C MET A 24 16.27 8.54 7.68
N LEU A 25 15.32 9.29 8.22
CA LEU A 25 13.89 9.05 8.03
C LEU A 25 13.42 9.39 6.61
N THR A 26 13.97 10.44 5.99
CA THR A 26 13.50 10.92 4.68
C THR A 26 14.23 10.31 3.50
N LYS A 27 15.49 9.87 3.65
CA LYS A 27 16.33 9.40 2.53
C LYS A 27 16.81 7.96 2.66
N ASN A 28 16.89 7.41 3.88
CA ASN A 28 17.48 6.09 4.13
C ASN A 28 16.52 5.08 4.79
N SER A 29 15.24 5.43 4.91
CA SER A 29 14.20 4.57 5.49
C SER A 29 13.28 4.00 4.39
N GLY A 30 12.14 3.43 4.79
CA GLY A 30 11.15 2.88 3.87
C GLY A 30 11.69 1.66 3.12
N LEU A 31 11.31 1.51 1.85
CA LEU A 31 11.75 0.39 1.01
C LEU A 31 13.29 0.30 0.94
N LYS A 32 13.95 1.45 0.79
CA LYS A 32 15.42 1.52 0.71
C LYS A 32 16.09 1.05 1.99
N GLY A 33 15.52 1.38 3.15
CA GLY A 33 16.05 0.93 4.44
C GLY A 33 15.85 -0.58 4.68
N ILE A 34 14.88 -1.21 4.02
CA ILE A 34 14.56 -2.64 4.21
C ILE A 34 15.35 -3.51 3.22
N CYS A 35 15.32 -3.14 1.93
CA CYS A 35 15.84 -3.99 0.85
C CYS A 35 16.87 -3.30 -0.05
N GLY A 36 17.34 -2.11 0.33
CA GLY A 36 18.30 -1.32 -0.46
C GLY A 36 17.70 -0.61 -1.68
N LYS A 37 16.45 -0.94 -2.08
CA LYS A 37 15.79 -0.40 -3.27
C LYS A 37 14.84 0.75 -2.92
N GLY A 38 14.96 1.87 -3.63
CA GLY A 38 14.14 3.07 -3.41
C GLY A 38 12.83 3.09 -4.20
N ASP A 39 12.78 2.43 -5.34
CA ASP A 39 11.59 2.34 -6.21
C ASP A 39 10.82 1.05 -5.92
N PHE A 40 9.49 1.15 -5.87
CA PHE A 40 8.62 0.00 -5.66
C PHE A 40 8.65 -0.99 -6.83
N ARG A 41 8.93 -0.53 -8.06
CA ARG A 41 9.04 -1.40 -9.24
C ARG A 41 10.15 -2.44 -9.05
N ASP A 42 11.34 -1.99 -8.65
CA ASP A 42 12.49 -2.87 -8.39
C ASP A 42 12.21 -3.85 -7.23
N VAL A 43 11.40 -3.43 -6.26
CA VAL A 43 10.97 -4.28 -5.14
C VAL A 43 9.99 -5.35 -5.62
N ALA A 44 9.01 -4.98 -6.44
CA ALA A 44 8.04 -5.93 -7.00
C ALA A 44 8.75 -6.97 -7.90
N GLU A 45 9.66 -6.54 -8.77
CA GLU A 45 10.47 -7.45 -9.60
C GLU A 45 11.34 -8.37 -8.75
N GLY A 46 12.00 -7.84 -7.72
CA GLY A 46 12.80 -8.66 -6.80
C GLY A 46 11.94 -9.68 -6.04
N HIS A 47 10.74 -9.30 -5.62
CA HIS A 47 9.80 -10.21 -4.99
C HIS A 47 9.38 -11.36 -5.93
N GLU A 48 9.09 -11.06 -7.19
CA GLU A 48 8.77 -12.07 -8.21
C GLU A 48 9.95 -13.01 -8.50
N GLN A 49 11.18 -12.50 -8.43
CA GLN A 49 12.41 -13.28 -8.58
C GLN A 49 12.79 -14.08 -7.31
N GLY A 50 12.04 -13.95 -6.21
CA GLY A 50 12.28 -14.68 -4.97
C GLY A 50 13.35 -14.06 -4.06
N ASP A 51 13.75 -12.80 -4.28
CA ASP A 51 14.65 -12.09 -3.36
C ASP A 51 13.99 -11.90 -2.00
N GLU A 52 14.64 -12.39 -0.94
CA GLU A 52 14.05 -12.43 0.40
C GLU A 52 13.79 -11.03 0.97
N GLN A 53 14.73 -10.10 0.78
CA GLN A 53 14.61 -8.73 1.29
C GLN A 53 13.55 -7.94 0.53
N SER A 54 13.49 -8.07 -0.79
CA SER A 54 12.42 -7.46 -1.60
C SER A 54 11.05 -8.04 -1.24
N SER A 55 10.98 -9.36 -1.01
CA SER A 55 9.76 -10.03 -0.56
C SER A 55 9.30 -9.53 0.82
N LEU A 56 10.25 -9.32 1.75
CA LEU A 56 9.96 -8.73 3.05
C LEU A 56 9.43 -7.29 2.90
N ALA A 57 10.11 -6.46 2.12
CA ALA A 57 9.70 -5.07 1.86
C ALA A 57 8.31 -4.99 1.22
N PHE A 58 8.03 -5.83 0.22
CA PHE A 58 6.72 -5.94 -0.44
C PHE A 58 5.61 -6.29 0.56
N LYS A 59 5.83 -7.33 1.38
CA LYS A 59 4.87 -7.75 2.42
C LYS A 59 4.64 -6.67 3.47
N MET A 60 5.69 -5.99 3.94
CA MET A 60 5.59 -4.88 4.89
C MET A 60 4.81 -3.70 4.30
N TYR A 61 4.99 -3.42 3.01
CA TYR A 61 4.24 -2.38 2.30
C TYR A 61 2.74 -2.72 2.24
N GLY A 62 2.39 -3.94 1.80
CA GLY A 62 1.01 -4.43 1.77
C GLY A 62 0.36 -4.46 3.15
N TYR A 63 1.08 -4.91 4.17
CA TYR A 63 0.62 -4.91 5.57
C TYR A 63 0.27 -3.50 6.06
N ARG A 64 1.09 -2.50 5.74
CA ARG A 64 0.83 -1.12 6.14
C ARG A 64 -0.41 -0.57 5.43
N LEU A 65 -0.59 -0.85 4.14
CA LEU A 65 -1.81 -0.48 3.41
C LEU A 65 -3.06 -1.13 4.01
N HIS A 66 -3.01 -2.42 4.30
CA HIS A 66 -4.12 -3.14 4.95
C HIS A 66 -4.54 -2.47 6.26
N LYS A 67 -3.57 -2.11 7.12
CA LYS A 67 -3.85 -1.40 8.37
C LYS A 67 -4.56 -0.07 8.16
N TYR A 68 -4.13 0.73 7.18
CA TYR A 68 -4.76 2.02 6.90
C TYR A 68 -6.17 1.87 6.35
N ILE A 69 -6.35 0.97 5.37
CA ILE A 69 -7.67 0.71 4.79
C ILE A 69 -8.63 0.23 5.86
N GLY A 70 -8.25 -0.79 6.65
CA GLY A 70 -9.09 -1.31 7.73
C GLY A 70 -9.42 -0.26 8.80
N ALA A 71 -8.45 0.59 9.17
CA ALA A 71 -8.70 1.69 10.11
C ALA A 71 -9.72 2.70 9.55
N TYR A 72 -9.62 3.08 8.28
CA TYR A 72 -10.58 4.00 7.66
C TYR A 72 -11.95 3.37 7.45
N MET A 73 -12.02 2.08 7.07
CA MET A 73 -13.28 1.35 7.02
C MET A 73 -13.98 1.35 8.39
N ALA A 74 -13.23 1.12 9.48
CA ALA A 74 -13.79 1.15 10.82
C ALA A 74 -14.28 2.55 11.23
N VAL A 75 -13.54 3.61 10.87
CA VAL A 75 -13.95 5.00 11.13
C VAL A 75 -15.23 5.38 10.36
N LEU A 76 -15.42 4.82 9.17
CA LEU A 76 -16.64 5.01 8.36
C LEU A 76 -17.82 4.12 8.81
N GLY A 77 -17.72 3.46 9.96
CA GLY A 77 -18.80 2.62 10.50
C GLY A 77 -18.96 1.26 9.78
N GLY A 78 -17.96 0.87 8.97
CA GLY A 78 -17.99 -0.35 8.18
C GLY A 78 -18.75 -0.23 6.86
N GLU A 79 -19.37 0.92 6.58
CA GLU A 79 -20.05 1.20 5.31
C GLU A 79 -19.09 1.97 4.39
N VAL A 80 -18.66 1.32 3.31
CA VAL A 80 -17.71 1.89 2.34
C VAL A 80 -18.20 1.57 0.94
N ASP A 81 -18.41 2.58 0.10
CA ASP A 81 -18.86 2.33 -1.28
C ASP A 81 -17.74 1.76 -2.16
N ALA A 82 -16.54 2.32 -2.02
CA ALA A 82 -15.41 2.02 -2.88
C ALA A 82 -14.05 2.07 -2.17
N ILE A 83 -13.13 1.21 -2.64
CA ILE A 83 -11.69 1.34 -2.41
C ILE A 83 -11.02 1.71 -3.73
N VAL A 84 -10.39 2.89 -3.78
CA VAL A 84 -9.75 3.40 -5.00
C VAL A 84 -8.23 3.28 -4.90
N PHE A 85 -7.63 2.58 -5.85
CA PHE A 85 -6.18 2.53 -6.05
C PHE A 85 -5.76 3.52 -7.13
N THR A 86 -4.92 4.49 -6.78
CA THR A 86 -4.43 5.52 -7.70
C THR A 86 -2.92 5.75 -7.53
N ALA A 87 -2.38 6.69 -8.31
CA ALA A 87 -0.96 7.03 -8.41
C ALA A 87 -0.09 5.87 -8.90
N GLY A 88 1.20 6.14 -9.15
CA GLY A 88 2.08 5.20 -9.86
C GLY A 88 2.07 3.76 -9.33
N VAL A 89 2.21 3.55 -8.02
CA VAL A 89 2.24 2.20 -7.43
C VAL A 89 0.87 1.54 -7.42
N GLY A 90 -0.16 2.27 -6.98
CA GLY A 90 -1.54 1.75 -6.88
C GLY A 90 -2.11 1.41 -8.26
N GLU A 91 -1.71 2.15 -9.28
CA GLU A 91 -2.10 1.91 -10.67
C GLU A 91 -1.33 0.73 -11.29
N ASN A 92 -0.01 0.68 -11.16
CA ASN A 92 0.77 -0.26 -11.97
C ASN A 92 0.99 -1.62 -11.31
N SER A 93 0.87 -1.75 -9.99
CA SER A 93 1.11 -3.02 -9.32
C SER A 93 -0.17 -3.82 -9.10
N ALA A 94 -0.49 -4.69 -10.06
CA ALA A 94 -1.59 -5.66 -9.93
C ALA A 94 -1.34 -6.65 -8.77
N ALA A 95 -0.10 -7.09 -8.57
CA ALA A 95 0.30 -7.97 -7.48
C ALA A 95 0.04 -7.34 -6.11
N LEU A 96 0.35 -6.05 -5.93
CA LEU A 96 0.09 -5.33 -4.69
C LEU A 96 -1.41 -5.22 -4.41
N ARG A 97 -2.21 -4.80 -5.41
CA ARG A 97 -3.67 -4.73 -5.25
C ARG A 97 -4.25 -6.08 -4.87
N HIS A 98 -3.79 -7.15 -5.51
CA HIS A 98 -4.21 -8.51 -5.17
C HIS A 98 -3.87 -8.88 -3.73
N ASN A 99 -2.63 -8.63 -3.29
CA ASN A 99 -2.20 -8.91 -1.92
C ASN A 99 -3.05 -8.16 -0.88
N VAL A 100 -3.27 -6.85 -1.11
CA VAL A 100 -4.07 -6.00 -0.21
C VAL A 100 -5.53 -6.44 -0.19
N CYS A 101 -6.18 -6.60 -1.34
CA CYS A 101 -7.59 -7.01 -1.39
C CYS A 101 -7.80 -8.42 -0.83
N ASN A 102 -6.88 -9.37 -1.08
CA ASN A 102 -6.97 -10.72 -0.51
C ASN A 102 -6.94 -10.70 1.03
N SER A 103 -6.13 -9.82 1.64
CA SER A 103 -6.11 -9.65 3.08
C SER A 103 -7.39 -9.02 3.65
N LEU A 104 -8.16 -8.29 2.84
CA LEU A 104 -9.42 -7.64 3.20
C LEU A 104 -10.66 -8.50 2.89
N ARG A 105 -10.49 -9.71 2.34
CA ARG A 105 -11.59 -10.65 2.06
C ARG A 105 -12.53 -10.89 3.24
N PRO A 106 -12.05 -11.08 4.48
CA PRO A 106 -12.94 -11.26 5.63
C PRO A 106 -13.85 -10.05 5.91
N MET A 107 -13.49 -8.86 5.43
CA MET A 107 -14.29 -7.65 5.55
C MET A 107 -15.27 -7.45 4.39
N GLY A 108 -15.26 -8.36 3.40
CA GLY A 108 -16.12 -8.30 2.22
C GLY A 108 -15.48 -7.70 0.97
N VAL A 109 -14.17 -7.49 0.93
CA VAL A 109 -13.46 -7.03 -0.29
C VAL A 109 -13.05 -8.24 -1.13
N SER A 110 -13.56 -8.35 -2.36
CA SER A 110 -13.15 -9.40 -3.31
C SER A 110 -12.72 -8.78 -4.63
N LEU A 111 -11.65 -9.31 -5.22
CA LEU A 111 -10.99 -8.77 -6.40
C LEU A 111 -11.02 -9.79 -7.53
N ASP A 112 -11.38 -9.34 -8.73
CA ASP A 112 -11.33 -10.13 -9.95
C ASP A 112 -9.91 -10.09 -10.54
N SER A 113 -9.27 -11.26 -10.62
CA SER A 113 -7.88 -11.39 -11.09
C SER A 113 -7.70 -11.03 -12.56
N PHE A 114 -8.72 -11.16 -13.40
CA PHE A 114 -8.68 -10.79 -14.82
C PHE A 114 -8.86 -9.28 -14.98
N LYS A 115 -9.90 -8.69 -14.35
CA LYS A 115 -10.13 -7.23 -14.36
C LYS A 115 -8.94 -6.47 -13.76
N ASN A 116 -8.31 -7.02 -12.72
CA ASN A 116 -7.14 -6.40 -12.08
C ASN A 116 -5.93 -6.22 -13.01
N LYS A 117 -5.81 -7.02 -14.08
CA LYS A 117 -4.72 -6.87 -15.06
C LYS A 117 -4.99 -5.78 -16.10
N GLN A 118 -6.23 -5.29 -16.19
CA GLN A 118 -6.61 -4.26 -17.14
C GLN A 118 -6.02 -2.89 -16.77
N ARG A 119 -5.90 -2.02 -17.77
CA ARG A 119 -5.37 -0.65 -17.63
C ARG A 119 -6.51 0.36 -17.79
N GLY A 120 -6.37 1.52 -17.14
CA GLY A 120 -7.35 2.60 -17.19
C GLY A 120 -8.21 2.69 -15.94
N ILE A 121 -9.33 3.41 -16.05
CA ILE A 121 -10.34 3.54 -15.01
C ILE A 121 -11.29 2.36 -15.11
N VAL A 122 -11.12 1.37 -14.23
CA VAL A 122 -11.84 0.09 -14.29
C VAL A 122 -12.20 -0.35 -12.87
N ASP A 123 -13.42 -0.87 -12.71
CA ASP A 123 -13.80 -1.63 -11.52
C ASP A 123 -13.15 -3.02 -11.58
N ILE A 124 -12.28 -3.28 -10.62
CA ILE A 124 -11.52 -4.51 -10.46
C ILE A 124 -12.12 -5.41 -9.37
N SER A 125 -13.29 -5.07 -8.83
CA SER A 125 -14.00 -5.92 -7.88
C SER A 125 -14.58 -7.17 -8.55
N ALA A 126 -14.61 -8.24 -7.76
CA ALA A 126 -15.34 -9.45 -8.11
C ALA A 126 -16.84 -9.27 -7.83
N ASP A 127 -17.65 -10.06 -8.51
CA ASP A 127 -19.11 -9.94 -8.44
C ASP A 127 -19.64 -10.23 -7.02
N ASP A 128 -18.93 -11.05 -6.24
CA ASP A 128 -19.21 -11.38 -4.83
C ASP A 128 -18.69 -10.34 -3.82
N SER A 129 -17.94 -9.33 -4.26
CA SER A 129 -17.42 -8.28 -3.37
C SER A 129 -18.58 -7.48 -2.75
N ARG A 130 -18.50 -7.12 -1.47
CA ARG A 130 -19.44 -6.18 -0.87
C ARG A 130 -19.22 -4.75 -1.36
N TYR A 131 -17.96 -4.40 -1.62
CA TYR A 131 -17.55 -3.04 -1.97
C TYR A 131 -16.96 -3.00 -3.37
N ALA A 132 -17.16 -1.89 -4.09
CA ALA A 132 -16.48 -1.70 -5.36
C ALA A 132 -14.99 -1.45 -5.11
N THR A 133 -14.13 -1.91 -6.02
CA THR A 133 -12.69 -1.68 -5.91
C THR A 133 -12.23 -1.22 -7.27
N SER A 134 -11.68 0.00 -7.37
CA SER A 134 -11.35 0.57 -8.68
C SER A 134 -9.91 1.03 -8.76
N ARG A 135 -9.39 1.06 -9.98
CA ARG A 135 -8.12 1.70 -10.32
C ARG A 135 -8.41 3.04 -11.00
N GLN A 136 -7.74 4.12 -10.60
CA GLN A 136 -7.83 5.42 -11.26
C GLN A 136 -6.46 5.88 -11.77
N CYS A 137 -6.35 6.15 -13.07
CA CYS A 137 -5.17 6.73 -13.70
C CYS A 137 -5.34 8.26 -13.85
N GLY A 138 -4.52 9.05 -13.15
CA GLY A 138 -4.26 10.46 -13.52
C GLY A 138 -5.08 11.60 -12.89
N THR A 139 -6.25 11.39 -12.25
CA THR A 139 -7.18 12.43 -11.68
C THR A 139 -7.68 13.51 -12.68
N PRO A 140 -8.95 13.96 -12.66
CA PRO A 140 -9.71 14.40 -11.49
C PRO A 140 -11.00 13.60 -11.21
N LEU A 141 -11.53 13.87 -10.03
CA LEU A 141 -12.74 13.37 -9.37
C LEU A 141 -13.97 13.18 -10.27
N SER A 142 -14.21 11.94 -10.71
CA SER A 142 -15.56 11.36 -10.86
C SER A 142 -15.43 9.85 -11.06
N CYS A 143 -14.98 9.12 -10.05
CA CYS A 143 -15.07 7.67 -10.03
C CYS A 143 -16.11 7.29 -8.98
N VAL A 144 -17.38 7.32 -9.38
CA VAL A 144 -18.46 6.72 -8.57
C VAL A 144 -18.43 5.23 -8.91
N CYS A 145 -17.66 4.48 -8.13
CA CYS A 145 -17.76 3.03 -8.12
C CYS A 145 -18.69 2.67 -6.97
N THR A 146 -19.98 2.70 -7.21
CA THR A 146 -20.99 2.18 -6.29
C THR A 146 -21.43 0.81 -6.81
N LYS A 147 -21.56 -0.17 -5.92
CA LYS A 147 -22.37 -1.35 -6.22
C LYS A 147 -23.86 -1.02 -6.17
#